data_AF-A0A832ZP22-F1
#
_entry.id   AF-A0A832ZP22-F1
#
_cell.length_a   1.000
_cell.length_b   1.000
_cell.length_c   1.000
_cell.angle_alpha   90.00
_cell.angle_beta   90.00
_cell.angle_gamma   90.00
#
_symmetry.space_group_name_H-M   'P 1'
#
loop_
_entity.id
_entity.type
_entity.pdbx_description
1 polymer ?
#
loop_
_entity_poly.entity_id
_entity_poly.type
_entity_poly.pdbx_seq_one_letter_code
_entity_poly.pdbx_strand_id
1 'polypeptide(L)'
;MKSSRPLELRDEEGISLLTHCIEGLSKTMEDCVPRHIVDIISQLNKSVRNLDRDVCGVFCVYCLFKLLLEAIIQYIYISSMNIEDPIAYVRKRSRNYASFSATMIKRLRNIHGSKKKWILKTYLKISKFVHPSDIVWTSTIYLDVELAKEILDVILYVLVHAIRSGVLDKDCTNLDVLRSLAEKCKFNESLKLLSR
;
A
#
# COMPACT_ATOMS: atom_id res chain seq x y z
N MET A 1 -23.70 19.79 24.68
CA MET A 1 -23.18 18.40 24.60
C MET A 1 -23.97 17.63 23.55
N LYS A 2 -23.43 17.49 22.33
CA LYS A 2 -24.00 16.58 21.32
C LYS A 2 -23.32 15.22 21.49
N SER A 3 -23.95 14.39 22.33
CA SER A 3 -23.74 12.95 22.35
C SER A 3 -24.37 12.38 21.06
N SER A 4 -23.59 12.34 19.99
CA SER A 4 -23.91 11.53 18.82
C SER A 4 -23.19 10.20 19.01
N ARG A 5 -23.94 9.16 19.40
CA ARG A 5 -23.43 7.79 19.51
C ARG A 5 -22.73 7.41 18.19
N PRO A 6 -21.55 6.77 18.21
CA PRO A 6 -20.95 6.26 16.99
C PRO A 6 -21.91 5.23 16.40
N LEU A 7 -22.32 5.44 15.15
CA LEU A 7 -23.05 4.46 14.37
C LEU A 7 -22.11 3.26 14.16
N GLU A 8 -22.29 2.22 14.99
CA GLU A 8 -21.69 0.89 14.84
C GLU A 8 -22.29 0.11 13.65
N LEU A 9 -22.55 0.80 12.54
CA LEU A 9 -22.94 0.15 11.30
C LEU A 9 -21.68 -0.37 10.64
N ARG A 10 -21.54 -1.69 10.71
CA ARG A 10 -20.71 -2.53 9.83
C ARG A 10 -20.46 -1.82 8.50
N ASP A 11 -19.23 -1.36 8.26
CA ASP A 11 -18.78 -1.08 6.90
C ASP A 11 -18.39 -2.40 6.23
N GLU A 12 -19.30 -3.37 6.25
CA GLU A 12 -19.13 -4.68 5.61
C GLU A 12 -18.92 -4.53 4.11
N GLU A 13 -19.58 -3.53 3.52
CA GLU A 13 -19.37 -3.13 2.14
C GLU A 13 -17.94 -2.62 1.91
N GLY A 14 -17.43 -1.76 2.78
CA GLY A 14 -16.05 -1.27 2.74
C GLY A 14 -15.02 -2.37 2.95
N ILE A 15 -15.22 -3.28 3.91
CA ILE A 15 -14.32 -4.44 4.12
C ILE A 15 -14.34 -5.38 2.91
N SER A 16 -15.53 -5.64 2.34
CA SER A 16 -15.69 -6.45 1.13
C SER A 16 -14.98 -5.81 -0.06
N LEU A 17 -15.11 -4.48 -0.22
CA LEU A 17 -14.41 -3.72 -1.24
C LEU A 17 -12.89 -3.80 -1.05
N LEU A 18 -12.38 -3.55 0.15
CA LEU A 18 -10.94 -3.64 0.46
C LEU A 18 -10.39 -5.04 0.15
N THR A 19 -11.10 -6.08 0.59
CA THR A 19 -10.77 -7.47 0.31
C THR A 19 -10.65 -7.70 -1.19
N HIS A 20 -11.64 -7.25 -1.96
CA HIS A 20 -11.61 -7.35 -3.42
C HIS A 20 -10.43 -6.59 -4.04
N CYS A 21 -10.13 -5.37 -3.54
CA CYS A 21 -9.01 -4.57 -4.04
C CYS A 21 -7.66 -5.26 -3.75
N ILE A 22 -7.48 -5.83 -2.55
CA ILE A 22 -6.26 -6.53 -2.13
C ILE A 22 -6.06 -7.82 -2.95
N GLU A 23 -7.12 -8.59 -3.20
CA GLU A 23 -7.06 -9.78 -4.06
C GLU A 23 -6.69 -9.44 -5.51
N GLY A 24 -7.28 -8.37 -6.05
CA GLY A 24 -6.93 -7.86 -7.38
C GLY A 24 -5.46 -7.49 -7.46
N LEU A 25 -4.95 -6.75 -6.46
CA LEU A 25 -3.53 -6.42 -6.37
C LEU A 25 -2.65 -7.67 -6.28
N SER A 26 -2.99 -8.64 -5.42
CA SER A 26 -2.21 -9.89 -5.29
C SER A 26 -2.02 -10.57 -6.64
N LYS A 27 -3.13 -10.81 -7.36
CA LYS A 27 -3.11 -11.49 -8.66
C LYS A 27 -2.29 -10.75 -9.70
N THR A 28 -2.35 -9.42 -9.71
CA THR A 28 -1.59 -8.65 -10.69
C THR A 28 -0.11 -8.49 -10.33
N MET A 29 0.23 -8.66 -9.06
CA MET A 29 1.58 -8.44 -8.57
C MET A 29 2.41 -9.73 -8.50
N GLU A 30 1.79 -10.91 -8.49
CA GLU A 30 2.46 -12.21 -8.37
C GLU A 30 3.67 -12.39 -9.30
N ASP A 31 3.59 -11.86 -10.53
CA ASP A 31 4.65 -12.00 -11.54
C ASP A 31 5.62 -10.81 -11.61
N CYS A 32 5.33 -9.70 -10.92
CA CYS A 32 6.08 -8.44 -11.08
C CYS A 32 6.88 -7.99 -9.85
N VAL A 33 6.56 -8.54 -8.68
CA VAL A 33 7.26 -8.21 -7.45
C VAL A 33 7.84 -9.45 -6.79
N PRO A 34 8.88 -9.30 -5.95
CA PRO A 34 9.43 -10.43 -5.23
C PRO A 34 8.38 -11.12 -4.34
N ARG A 35 8.49 -12.44 -4.21
CA ARG A 35 7.57 -13.29 -3.42
C ARG A 35 7.24 -12.76 -2.02
N HIS A 36 8.21 -12.16 -1.31
CA HIS A 36 7.97 -11.62 0.03
C HIS A 36 6.96 -10.46 0.05
N ILE A 37 6.84 -9.69 -1.05
CA ILE A 37 5.81 -8.64 -1.18
C ILE A 37 4.44 -9.30 -1.36
N VAL A 38 4.36 -10.36 -2.16
CA VAL A 38 3.13 -11.16 -2.33
C VAL A 38 2.69 -11.77 -1.00
N ASP A 39 3.63 -12.28 -0.19
CA ASP A 39 3.35 -12.83 1.14
C ASP A 39 2.73 -11.76 2.07
N ILE A 40 3.21 -10.51 2.02
CA ILE A 40 2.62 -9.39 2.78
C ILE A 40 1.18 -9.10 2.32
N ILE A 41 0.91 -9.11 1.00
CA ILE A 41 -0.43 -8.88 0.45
C ILE A 41 -1.39 -10.00 0.93
N SER A 42 -0.94 -11.25 0.91
CA SER A 42 -1.72 -12.39 1.39
C SER A 42 -2.06 -12.28 2.88
N GLN A 43 -1.07 -11.90 3.72
CA GLN A 43 -1.29 -11.66 5.14
C GLN A 43 -2.24 -10.47 5.40
N LEU A 44 -2.13 -9.41 4.62
CA LEU A 44 -3.03 -8.26 4.67
C LEU A 44 -4.47 -8.68 4.34
N ASN A 45 -4.67 -9.45 3.25
CA ASN A 45 -5.98 -9.96 2.87
C ASN A 45 -6.60 -10.81 3.99
N LYS A 46 -5.82 -11.73 4.56
CA LYS A 46 -6.26 -12.55 5.68
C LYS A 46 -6.65 -11.70 6.90
N SER A 47 -5.87 -10.66 7.20
CA SER A 47 -6.12 -9.79 8.36
C SER A 47 -7.35 -8.90 8.17
N VAL A 48 -7.60 -8.42 6.95
CA VAL A 48 -8.81 -7.65 6.62
C VAL A 48 -10.06 -8.52 6.63
N ARG A 49 -9.98 -9.77 6.12
CA ARG A 49 -11.11 -10.71 6.10
C ARG A 49 -11.53 -11.19 7.48
N ASN A 50 -10.56 -11.44 8.35
CA ASN A 50 -10.77 -11.90 9.72
C ASN A 50 -10.64 -10.73 10.70
N LEU A 51 -10.98 -9.51 10.27
CA LEU A 51 -10.84 -8.34 11.11
C LEU A 51 -11.88 -8.40 12.24
N ASP A 52 -11.43 -8.90 13.39
CA ASP A 52 -12.17 -8.76 14.64
C ASP A 52 -12.05 -7.31 15.12
N ARG A 53 -13.09 -6.81 15.81
CA ARG A 53 -13.20 -5.40 16.26
C ARG A 53 -12.27 -5.06 17.42
N ASP A 54 -11.18 -5.78 17.58
CA ASP A 54 -10.19 -5.50 18.60
C ASP A 54 -9.12 -4.53 18.07
N VAL A 55 -8.57 -3.74 18.98
CA VAL A 55 -7.54 -2.73 18.67
C VAL A 55 -6.32 -3.40 18.03
N CYS A 56 -6.05 -4.66 18.39
CA CYS A 56 -4.95 -5.45 17.87
C CYS A 56 -5.10 -5.75 16.37
N GLY A 57 -6.28 -6.20 15.92
CA GLY A 57 -6.56 -6.51 14.53
C GLY A 57 -6.42 -5.30 13.62
N VAL A 58 -6.99 -4.16 14.03
CA VAL A 58 -6.89 -2.90 13.26
C VAL A 58 -5.45 -2.40 13.20
N PHE A 59 -4.71 -2.46 14.31
CA PHE A 59 -3.29 -2.13 14.33
C PHE A 59 -2.48 -3.03 13.39
N CYS A 60 -2.72 -4.35 13.41
CA CYS A 60 -2.07 -5.31 12.52
C CYS A 60 -2.32 -4.97 11.04
N VAL A 61 -3.56 -4.61 10.68
CA VAL A 61 -3.90 -4.17 9.31
C VAL A 61 -3.09 -2.93 8.92
N TYR A 62 -3.00 -1.90 9.78
CA TYR A 62 -2.18 -0.72 9.48
C TYR A 62 -0.68 -1.02 9.40
N CYS A 63 -0.17 -1.94 10.24
CA CYS A 63 1.21 -2.40 10.14
C CYS A 63 1.48 -3.07 8.80
N LEU A 64 0.58 -3.94 8.33
CA LEU A 64 0.70 -4.63 7.06
C LEU A 64 0.59 -3.68 5.87
N PHE A 65 -0.34 -2.73 5.90
CA PHE A 65 -0.42 -1.67 4.89
C PHE A 65 0.87 -0.84 4.81
N LYS A 66 1.43 -0.48 5.96
CA LYS A 66 2.68 0.31 6.01
C LYS A 66 3.83 -0.50 5.44
N LEU A 67 3.96 -1.75 5.89
CA LEU A 67 5.00 -2.65 5.44
C LEU A 67 4.92 -2.89 3.93
N LEU A 68 3.72 -3.08 3.39
CA LEU A 68 3.47 -3.24 1.96
C LEU A 68 3.91 -2.00 1.18
N LEU A 69 3.49 -0.81 1.64
CA LEU A 69 3.86 0.46 1.00
C LEU A 69 5.39 0.68 1.01
N GLU A 70 6.04 0.43 2.14
CA GLU A 70 7.49 0.54 2.28
C GLU A 70 8.23 -0.46 1.38
N ALA A 71 7.79 -1.72 1.34
CA ALA A 71 8.38 -2.77 0.52
C ALA A 71 8.30 -2.43 -0.98
N ILE A 72 7.14 -1.98 -1.45
CA ILE A 72 6.94 -1.60 -2.85
C ILE A 72 7.80 -0.40 -3.25
N ILE A 73 7.80 0.67 -2.44
CA ILE A 73 8.61 1.86 -2.72
C ILE A 73 10.09 1.51 -2.70
N GLN A 74 10.54 0.71 -1.72
CA GLN A 74 11.93 0.28 -1.62
C GLN A 74 12.35 -0.55 -2.82
N TYR A 75 11.52 -1.51 -3.23
CA TYR A 75 11.77 -2.35 -4.40
C TYR A 75 11.90 -1.50 -5.66
N ILE A 76 10.91 -0.64 -5.95
CA ILE A 76 10.91 0.22 -7.14
C ILE A 76 12.06 1.23 -7.12
N TYR A 77 12.38 1.79 -5.96
CA TYR A 77 13.53 2.67 -5.81
C TYR A 77 14.83 1.96 -6.20
N ILE A 78 15.07 0.75 -5.70
CA ILE A 78 16.29 -0.02 -5.96
C ILE A 78 16.32 -0.49 -7.42
N SER A 79 15.21 -0.99 -7.96
CA SER A 79 15.13 -1.37 -9.37
C SER A 79 15.42 -0.20 -10.31
N SER A 80 15.06 1.03 -9.90
CA SER A 80 15.36 2.24 -10.68
C SER A 80 16.85 2.67 -10.67
N MET A 81 17.68 2.02 -9.86
CA MET A 81 19.13 2.31 -9.75
C MET A 81 19.96 1.47 -10.74
N ASN A 82 19.34 0.64 -11.59
CA ASN A 82 20.03 -0.26 -12.52
C ASN A 82 21.07 -1.16 -11.82
N ILE A 83 20.74 -1.62 -10.61
CA ILE A 83 21.56 -2.59 -9.88
C ILE A 83 21.30 -3.98 -10.50
N GLU A 84 22.37 -4.72 -10.76
CA GLU A 84 22.35 -6.02 -11.44
C GLU A 84 21.42 -7.06 -10.77
N ASP A 85 21.38 -7.08 -9.44
CA ASP A 85 20.38 -7.83 -8.65
C ASP A 85 19.77 -6.95 -7.55
N PRO A 86 18.60 -6.33 -7.82
CA PRO A 86 17.86 -5.52 -6.85
C PRO A 86 17.51 -6.29 -5.57
N ILE A 87 17.22 -7.60 -5.67
CA ILE A 87 16.79 -8.44 -4.54
C ILE A 87 17.98 -8.74 -3.63
N ALA A 88 19.16 -9.08 -4.19
CA ALA A 88 20.37 -9.25 -3.40
C ALA A 88 20.77 -7.93 -2.70
N TYR A 89 20.58 -6.79 -3.35
CA TYR A 89 20.83 -5.50 -2.74
C TYR A 89 19.87 -5.18 -1.59
N VAL A 90 18.58 -5.47 -1.75
CA VAL A 90 17.59 -5.39 -0.64
C VAL A 90 18.03 -6.28 0.51
N ARG A 91 18.38 -7.55 0.25
CA ARG A 91 18.85 -8.50 1.28
C ARG A 91 20.09 -7.99 2.01
N LYS A 92 21.06 -7.43 1.28
CA LYS A 92 22.29 -6.85 1.85
C LYS A 92 21.98 -5.64 2.73
N ARG A 93 21.08 -4.76 2.31
CA ARG A 93 20.62 -3.63 3.12
C ARG A 93 19.91 -4.09 4.40
N SER A 94 19.00 -5.05 4.30
CA SER A 94 18.29 -5.60 5.46
C SER A 94 19.25 -6.25 6.46
N ARG A 95 20.27 -6.99 6.00
CA ARG A 95 21.34 -7.54 6.86
C ARG A 95 22.15 -6.46 7.57
N ASN A 96 22.28 -5.28 6.97
CA ASN A 96 22.96 -4.13 7.55
C ASN A 96 22.01 -3.22 8.36
N TYR A 97 20.82 -3.69 8.71
CA TYR A 97 19.76 -2.93 9.39
C TYR A 97 19.35 -1.63 8.66
N ALA A 98 19.69 -1.50 7.38
CA ALA A 98 19.38 -0.34 6.57
C ALA A 98 17.94 -0.45 6.05
N SER A 99 16.99 -0.01 6.87
CA SER A 99 15.54 -0.05 6.59
C SER A 99 15.12 0.88 5.45
N PHE A 100 13.82 0.85 5.14
CA PHE A 100 13.13 1.90 4.40
C PHE A 100 13.45 3.28 4.99
N SER A 101 13.61 4.28 4.12
CA SER A 101 13.75 5.68 4.51
C SER A 101 12.76 6.50 3.71
N ALA A 102 12.04 7.43 4.36
CA ALA A 102 11.12 8.34 3.68
C ALA A 102 11.81 9.21 2.59
N THR A 103 13.15 9.34 2.62
CA THR A 103 13.90 9.96 1.53
C THR A 103 13.82 9.20 0.21
N MET A 104 13.57 7.87 0.24
CA MET A 104 13.33 7.06 -0.95
C MET A 104 12.12 7.57 -1.75
N ILE A 105 11.03 7.98 -1.07
CA ILE A 105 9.85 8.59 -1.72
C ILE A 105 10.25 9.84 -2.51
N LYS A 106 11.07 10.72 -1.91
CA LYS A 106 11.53 11.95 -2.56
C LYS A 106 12.41 11.65 -3.78
N ARG A 107 13.14 10.52 -3.75
CA ARG A 107 14.08 10.09 -4.78
C ARG A 107 13.50 9.18 -5.84
N LEU A 108 12.21 8.80 -5.75
CA LEU A 108 11.55 8.03 -6.82
C LEU A 108 11.70 8.75 -8.16
N ARG A 109 12.27 8.07 -9.15
CA ARG A 109 12.49 8.66 -10.48
C ARG A 109 11.17 8.78 -11.23
N ASN A 110 11.09 9.75 -12.13
CA ASN A 110 9.97 9.99 -13.05
C ASN A 110 8.60 10.35 -12.40
N ILE A 111 8.47 10.32 -11.07
CA ILE A 111 7.24 10.79 -10.38
C ILE A 111 7.32 12.30 -10.12
N HIS A 112 6.27 13.03 -10.53
CA HIS A 112 6.15 14.47 -10.31
C HIS A 112 6.13 14.84 -8.81
N GLY A 113 6.69 16.01 -8.46
CA GLY A 113 6.84 16.46 -7.07
C GLY A 113 5.54 16.52 -6.27
N SER A 114 4.43 16.92 -6.90
CA SER A 114 3.10 16.92 -6.26
C SER A 114 2.64 15.52 -5.84
N LYS A 115 2.96 14.50 -6.64
CA LYS A 115 2.62 13.10 -6.35
C LYS A 115 3.53 12.51 -5.28
N LYS A 116 4.82 12.83 -5.30
CA LYS A 116 5.73 12.51 -4.17
C LYS A 116 5.24 13.09 -2.84
N LYS A 117 4.72 14.33 -2.86
CA LYS A 117 4.13 14.97 -1.67
C LYS A 117 2.88 14.24 -1.19
N TRP A 118 2.03 13.79 -2.10
CA TRP A 118 0.86 12.96 -1.76
C TRP A 118 1.29 11.62 -1.13
N ILE A 119 2.16 10.86 -1.78
CA ILE A 119 2.70 9.59 -1.27
C ILE A 119 3.30 9.76 0.13
N LEU A 120 4.12 10.80 0.33
CA LEU A 120 4.72 11.10 1.63
C LEU A 120 3.66 11.44 2.69
N LYS A 121 2.62 12.20 2.34
CA LYS A 121 1.53 12.50 3.27
C LYS A 121 0.78 11.23 3.68
N THR A 122 0.46 10.36 2.73
CA THR A 122 -0.21 9.07 3.01
C THR A 122 0.67 8.18 3.91
N TYR A 123 1.98 8.11 3.62
CA TYR A 123 2.96 7.42 4.47
C TYR A 123 3.00 7.96 5.91
N LEU A 124 2.98 9.28 6.08
CA LEU A 124 2.99 9.90 7.40
C LEU A 124 1.66 9.69 8.14
N LYS A 125 0.52 9.65 7.43
CA LYS A 125 -0.78 9.32 8.03
C LYS A 125 -0.75 7.92 8.61
N ILE A 126 -0.40 6.92 7.81
CA ILE A 126 -0.35 5.53 8.30
C ILE A 126 0.71 5.32 9.39
N SER A 127 1.81 6.08 9.35
CA SER A 127 2.86 6.00 10.38
C SER A 127 2.36 6.38 11.78
N LYS A 128 1.34 7.25 11.88
CA LYS A 128 0.70 7.59 13.16
C LYS A 128 -0.05 6.39 13.74
N PHE A 129 -0.79 5.67 12.88
CA PHE A 129 -1.53 4.46 13.24
C PHE A 129 -0.66 3.24 13.55
N VAL A 130 0.65 3.33 13.42
CA VAL A 130 1.56 2.27 13.89
C VAL A 130 2.47 2.73 15.01
N HIS A 131 2.35 3.99 15.44
CA HIS A 131 3.15 4.52 16.51
C HIS A 131 2.56 4.10 17.86
N PRO A 132 3.36 3.54 18.79
CA PRO A 132 2.86 3.06 20.08
C PRO A 132 2.09 4.13 20.88
N SER A 133 2.45 5.42 20.74
CA SER A 133 1.81 6.50 21.49
C SER A 133 0.38 6.82 21.09
N ASP A 134 -0.08 6.43 19.89
CA ASP A 134 -1.40 6.87 19.39
C ASP A 134 -2.46 5.78 19.60
N ILE A 135 -2.03 4.53 19.65
CA ILE A 135 -2.89 3.34 19.75
C ILE A 135 -3.13 2.92 21.20
N VAL A 136 -2.10 3.03 22.05
CA VAL A 136 -2.16 2.60 23.45
C VAL A 136 -3.20 3.38 24.27
N TRP A 137 -3.68 4.53 23.75
CA TRP A 137 -4.60 5.42 24.47
C TRP A 137 -6.04 5.46 23.92
N THR A 138 -6.35 4.71 22.85
CA THR A 138 -7.69 4.70 22.26
C THR A 138 -8.34 3.32 22.41
N SER A 139 -9.37 3.25 23.27
CA SER A 139 -10.10 2.02 23.60
C SER A 139 -10.98 1.46 22.47
N THR A 140 -11.12 2.19 21.36
CA THR A 140 -11.85 1.79 20.16
C THR A 140 -11.19 2.42 18.94
N ILE A 141 -10.45 1.61 18.17
CA ILE A 141 -9.92 2.01 16.87
C ILE A 141 -10.73 1.27 15.81
N TYR A 142 -11.29 2.01 14.87
CA TYR A 142 -11.94 1.46 13.69
C TYR A 142 -10.99 1.57 12.50
N LEU A 143 -11.07 0.61 11.58
CA LEU A 143 -10.37 0.72 10.31
C LEU A 143 -11.00 1.85 9.49
N ASP A 144 -10.24 2.92 9.26
CA ASP A 144 -10.61 3.96 8.30
C ASP A 144 -10.47 3.42 6.87
N VAL A 145 -11.60 3.03 6.28
CA VAL A 145 -11.67 2.44 4.93
C VAL A 145 -11.23 3.43 3.85
N GLU A 146 -11.47 4.73 4.05
CA GLU A 146 -11.03 5.74 3.08
C GLU A 146 -9.51 5.92 3.12
N LEU A 147 -8.90 5.88 4.31
CA LEU A 147 -7.44 5.83 4.42
C LEU A 147 -6.87 4.55 3.81
N ALA A 148 -7.48 3.39 4.07
CA ALA A 148 -7.08 2.12 3.47
C ALA A 148 -7.12 2.18 1.94
N LYS A 149 -8.19 2.74 1.37
CA LYS A 149 -8.30 3.00 -0.08
C LYS A 149 -7.23 3.98 -0.58
N GLU A 150 -6.96 5.06 0.14
CA GLU A 150 -5.90 6.01 -0.20
C GLU A 150 -4.52 5.31 -0.26
N ILE A 151 -4.23 4.42 0.69
CA ILE A 151 -2.99 3.63 0.71
C ILE A 151 -2.92 2.69 -0.49
N LEU A 152 -4.02 2.00 -0.82
CA LEU A 152 -4.08 1.10 -1.97
C LEU A 152 -3.95 1.86 -3.31
N ASP A 153 -4.53 3.06 -3.43
CA ASP A 153 -4.36 3.94 -4.60
C ASP A 153 -2.89 4.37 -4.72
N VAL A 154 -2.22 4.73 -3.62
CA VAL A 154 -0.78 5.01 -3.63
C VAL A 154 0.02 3.81 -4.13
N ILE A 155 -0.25 2.62 -3.59
CA ILE A 155 0.43 1.38 -3.97
C ILE A 155 0.27 1.13 -5.48
N LEU A 156 -0.96 1.15 -5.97
CA LEU A 156 -1.26 0.93 -7.37
C LEU A 156 -0.63 2.00 -8.26
N TYR A 157 -0.70 3.27 -7.86
CA TYR A 157 -0.10 4.37 -8.60
C TYR A 157 1.41 4.17 -8.79
N VAL A 158 2.13 3.81 -7.72
CA VAL A 158 3.59 3.60 -7.78
C VAL A 158 3.93 2.41 -8.68
N LEU A 159 3.13 1.33 -8.65
CA LEU A 159 3.31 0.16 -9.51
C LEU A 159 3.08 0.49 -10.98
N VAL A 160 1.93 1.07 -11.33
CA VAL A 160 1.60 1.48 -12.71
C VAL A 160 2.68 2.41 -13.26
N HIS A 161 3.16 3.32 -12.43
CA HIS A 161 4.21 4.25 -12.81
C HIS A 161 5.54 3.54 -13.09
N ALA A 162 5.91 2.55 -12.28
CA ALA A 162 7.12 1.76 -12.47
C ALA A 162 7.06 0.93 -13.77
N ILE A 163 5.92 0.31 -14.06
CA ILE A 163 5.66 -0.42 -15.31
C ILE A 163 5.78 0.51 -16.53
N ARG A 164 5.11 1.67 -16.48
CA ARG A 164 5.16 2.65 -17.58
C ARG A 164 6.56 3.22 -17.82
N SER A 165 7.34 3.37 -16.75
CA SER A 165 8.72 3.87 -16.80
C SER A 165 9.73 2.80 -17.21
N GLY A 166 9.31 1.55 -17.45
CA GLY A 166 10.20 0.43 -17.76
C GLY A 166 11.07 -0.02 -16.59
N VAL A 167 10.71 0.34 -15.36
CA VAL A 167 11.39 -0.13 -14.13
C VAL A 167 10.93 -1.54 -13.77
N LEU A 168 9.66 -1.85 -14.03
CA LEU A 168 9.11 -3.19 -13.98
C LEU A 168 8.77 -3.65 -15.39
N ASP A 169 8.89 -4.95 -15.63
CA ASP A 169 8.52 -5.55 -16.90
C ASP A 169 7.03 -5.30 -17.20
N LYS A 170 6.71 -4.98 -18.45
CA LYS A 170 5.31 -4.78 -18.87
C LYS A 170 4.62 -6.11 -19.11
N ASP A 171 5.37 -7.14 -19.49
CA ASP A 171 4.83 -8.45 -19.83
C ASP A 171 4.35 -9.21 -18.58
N CYS A 172 4.78 -8.78 -17.39
CA CYS A 172 4.34 -9.36 -16.13
C CYS A 172 3.00 -8.79 -15.62
N THR A 173 2.44 -7.73 -16.24
CA THR A 173 1.22 -7.06 -15.74
C THR A 173 0.17 -6.86 -16.83
N ASN A 174 -1.08 -7.25 -16.53
CA ASN A 174 -2.24 -6.84 -17.32
C ASN A 174 -2.75 -5.45 -16.87
N LEU A 175 -2.45 -4.41 -17.64
CA LEU A 175 -2.88 -3.03 -17.36
C LEU A 175 -4.41 -2.85 -17.38
N ASP A 176 -5.15 -3.66 -18.15
CA ASP A 176 -6.61 -3.60 -18.18
C ASP A 176 -7.23 -4.14 -16.89
N VAL A 177 -6.61 -5.16 -16.29
CA VAL A 177 -6.98 -5.65 -14.95
C VAL A 177 -6.73 -4.56 -13.90
N LEU A 178 -5.58 -3.88 -13.96
CA LEU A 178 -5.31 -2.76 -13.05
C LEU A 178 -6.27 -1.58 -13.24
N ARG A 179 -6.68 -1.31 -14.48
CA ARG A 179 -7.69 -0.27 -14.78
C ARG A 179 -9.05 -0.65 -14.19
N SER A 180 -9.53 -1.86 -14.45
CA SER A 180 -10.79 -2.35 -13.90
C SER A 180 -10.79 -2.30 -12.37
N LEU A 181 -9.69 -2.68 -11.74
CA LEU A 181 -9.50 -2.58 -10.29
C LEU A 181 -9.59 -1.13 -9.81
N ALA A 182 -8.87 -0.23 -10.46
CA ALA A 182 -8.86 1.19 -10.12
C ALA A 182 -10.24 1.85 -10.28
N GLU A 183 -11.01 1.46 -11.31
CA GLU A 183 -12.36 1.95 -11.55
C GLU A 183 -13.30 1.50 -10.43
N LYS A 184 -13.28 0.21 -10.11
CA LYS A 184 -14.13 -0.38 -9.08
C LYS A 184 -13.82 0.16 -7.69
N CYS A 185 -12.54 0.35 -7.37
CA CYS A 185 -12.10 0.88 -6.08
C CYS A 185 -12.07 2.42 -6.03
N LYS A 186 -12.41 3.11 -7.13
CA LYS A 186 -12.37 4.59 -7.28
C LYS A 186 -11.00 5.20 -6.95
N PHE A 187 -9.94 4.55 -7.41
CA PHE A 187 -8.54 4.98 -7.25
C PHE A 187 -8.21 6.12 -8.21
N ASN A 188 -8.59 7.34 -7.81
CA ASN A 188 -8.55 8.53 -8.65
C ASN A 188 -7.18 8.81 -9.25
N GLU A 189 -6.10 8.59 -8.50
CA GLU A 189 -4.76 8.91 -8.98
C GLU A 189 -4.19 7.83 -9.90
N SER A 190 -4.42 6.56 -9.57
CA SER A 190 -4.12 5.43 -10.45
C SER A 190 -4.89 5.50 -11.77
N LEU A 191 -6.18 5.88 -11.74
CA LEU A 191 -7.01 6.04 -12.94
C LEU A 191 -6.46 7.13 -13.87
N LYS A 192 -6.16 8.32 -13.36
CA LYS A 192 -5.56 9.40 -14.15
C LYS A 192 -4.27 8.98 -14.84
N LEU A 193 -3.50 8.10 -14.19
CA LEU A 193 -2.29 7.55 -14.79
C LEU A 193 -2.63 6.51 -15.86
N LEU A 194 -3.55 5.58 -15.59
CA LEU A 194 -3.96 4.50 -16.50
C LEU A 194 -4.73 4.98 -17.75
N SER A 195 -5.34 6.17 -17.71
CA SER A 195 -6.07 6.78 -18.84
C SER A 195 -5.18 7.55 -19.83
N ARG A 196 -3.89 7.71 -19.54
CA ARG A 196 -2.90 8.32 -20.45
C ARG A 196 -2.23 7.28 -21.33
#